data_AF-A0A835IA67-F1
#
_entry.id   AF-A0A835IA67-F1
#
_cell.length_a   1.000
_cell.length_b   1.000
_cell.length_c   1.000
_cell.angle_alpha   90.00
_cell.angle_beta   90.00
_cell.angle_gamma   90.00
#
_symmetry.space_group_name_H-M   'P 1'
#
loop_
_entity.id
_entity.type
_entity.pdbx_description
1 polymer ?
#
loop_
_entity_poly.entity_id
_entity_poly.type
_entity_poly.pdbx_seq_one_letter_code
_entity_poly.pdbx_strand_id
1 'polypeptide(L)'
;MELLMVNLEGILNSLSQCSTGIETLETSLSELVEFIDNIILQELIVEEEVSKENAVKTLNQLLTFISSPSLNQVVVDALSFVLPKLVFRFLGVSKELFQIGERILDRLISTCSPRDMLTVICEVLYTHKGMCKEPASFTPLFAALSKVLISLQRRHFEHIKEALPAVLKVLQAVSSELDDETQDSYQDLIDRAIGIANSIQEVCQKLEGRQKTQIRALLGLYVLQLMALASSTLGNVKVPLMLQLSKFLPFCNLSYLGLGTGSDLEAIIVILGECDEYMSSFSLIKQGAFIAVVWGFISNEVAKAADQELGIVKDNLQNSQTTRWQAVGMLKHVLSSINLPWQLKEHVIDFLLCIMEGDIYQKSSNEHSDCSIYVSSLYSAMKAIEMVLIYAPNAVLRKKTFAALKMVLADIPSHQRFDILKASITTNNCPSMKQKVQENQKKK
;
A
#
# COMPACT_ATOMS: atom_id res chain seq x y z
N MET A 1 32.25 -28.19 12.72
CA MET A 1 32.11 -26.89 13.39
C MET A 1 33.42 -26.08 13.32
N GLU A 2 34.53 -26.53 13.91
CA GLU A 2 35.82 -25.79 13.86
C GLU A 2 36.30 -25.48 12.44
N LEU A 3 36.22 -26.44 11.52
CA LEU A 3 36.61 -26.25 10.12
C LEU A 3 35.77 -25.17 9.40
N LEU A 4 34.49 -25.04 9.74
CA LEU A 4 33.58 -24.07 9.14
C LEU A 4 33.97 -22.64 9.55
N MET A 5 34.27 -22.44 10.83
CA MET A 5 34.69 -21.14 11.34
C MET A 5 36.08 -20.75 10.83
N VAL A 6 37.00 -21.70 10.73
CA VAL A 6 38.34 -21.47 10.14
C VAL A 6 38.22 -21.03 8.68
N ASN A 7 37.33 -21.65 7.90
CA ASN A 7 37.11 -21.26 6.50
C ASN A 7 36.51 -19.85 6.39
N LEU A 8 35.52 -19.52 7.22
CA LEU A 8 34.93 -18.17 7.23
C LEU A 8 35.97 -17.12 7.64
N GLU A 9 36.75 -17.37 8.70
CA GLU A 9 37.83 -16.47 9.13
C GLU A 9 38.89 -16.29 8.04
N GLY A 10 39.22 -17.36 7.30
CA GLY A 10 40.09 -17.29 6.13
C GLY A 10 39.58 -16.29 5.08
N ILE A 11 38.30 -16.41 4.70
CA ILE A 11 37.66 -15.52 3.71
C ILE A 11 37.63 -14.07 4.22
N LEU A 12 37.25 -13.86 5.50
CA LEU A 12 37.18 -12.53 6.10
C LEU A 12 38.57 -11.87 6.23
N ASN A 13 39.60 -12.65 6.53
CA ASN A 13 40.98 -12.17 6.55
C ASN A 13 41.43 -11.76 5.15
N SER A 14 41.14 -12.54 4.12
CA SER A 14 41.41 -12.17 2.72
C SER A 14 40.73 -10.84 2.34
N LEU A 15 39.45 -10.68 2.72
CA LEU A 15 38.70 -9.42 2.50
C LEU A 15 39.36 -8.23 3.22
N SER A 16 39.82 -8.42 4.46
CA SER A 16 40.48 -7.35 5.22
C SER A 16 41.82 -6.90 4.63
N GLN A 17 42.52 -7.80 3.93
CA GLN A 17 43.83 -7.55 3.33
C GLN A 17 43.73 -6.98 1.91
N CYS A 18 42.54 -6.94 1.31
CA CYS A 18 42.29 -6.33 0.01
C CYS A 18 42.37 -4.80 0.09
N SER A 19 43.57 -4.23 0.21
CA SER A 19 43.75 -2.79 0.36
C SER A 19 43.65 -2.01 -0.96
N THR A 20 43.84 -2.63 -2.14
CA THR A 20 43.84 -1.92 -3.44
C THR A 20 43.51 -2.77 -4.69
N GLY A 21 43.41 -4.10 -4.62
CA GLY A 21 43.11 -4.96 -5.78
C GLY A 21 41.61 -5.19 -5.95
N ILE A 22 41.01 -4.66 -7.04
CA ILE A 22 39.57 -4.84 -7.33
C ILE A 22 39.27 -6.32 -7.61
N GLU A 23 40.09 -6.99 -8.43
CA GLU A 23 39.90 -8.40 -8.78
C GLU A 23 40.00 -9.34 -7.56
N THR A 24 40.92 -9.05 -6.63
CA THR A 24 41.06 -9.84 -5.39
C THR A 24 39.86 -9.65 -4.45
N LEU A 25 39.31 -8.43 -4.40
CA LEU A 25 38.10 -8.14 -3.61
C LEU A 25 36.87 -8.85 -4.18
N GLU A 26 36.66 -8.80 -5.50
CA GLU A 26 35.55 -9.48 -6.17
C GLU A 26 35.60 -11.00 -6.00
N THR A 27 36.81 -11.59 -6.05
CA THR A 27 37.01 -13.03 -5.83
C THR A 27 36.62 -13.41 -4.41
N SER A 28 37.15 -12.72 -3.40
CA SER A 28 36.82 -13.01 -1.99
C SER A 28 35.36 -12.73 -1.63
N LEU A 29 34.71 -11.76 -2.28
CA LEU A 29 33.26 -11.53 -2.13
C LEU A 29 32.45 -12.69 -2.73
N SER A 30 32.87 -13.22 -3.87
CA SER A 30 32.22 -14.37 -4.51
C SER A 30 32.37 -15.63 -3.65
N GLU A 31 33.56 -15.86 -3.09
CA GLU A 31 33.81 -16.94 -2.13
C GLU A 31 32.92 -16.81 -0.89
N LEU A 32 32.73 -15.59 -0.37
CA LEU A 32 31.84 -15.34 0.77
C LEU A 32 30.38 -15.65 0.43
N VAL A 33 29.91 -15.22 -0.75
CA VAL A 33 28.55 -15.51 -1.22
C VAL A 33 28.32 -17.01 -1.33
N GLU A 34 29.24 -17.73 -1.98
CA GLU A 34 29.15 -19.18 -2.15
C GLU A 34 29.18 -19.91 -0.80
N PHE A 35 30.05 -19.48 0.12
CA PHE A 35 30.13 -20.03 1.46
C PHE A 35 28.80 -19.88 2.23
N ILE A 36 28.20 -18.69 2.19
CA ILE A 36 26.94 -18.41 2.89
C ILE A 36 25.78 -19.14 2.23
N ASP A 37 25.73 -19.20 0.89
CA ASP A 37 24.69 -19.92 0.16
C ASP A 37 24.70 -21.42 0.46
N ASN A 38 25.88 -22.01 0.64
CA ASN A 38 26.01 -23.40 1.07
C ASN A 38 25.44 -23.64 2.48
N ILE A 39 25.60 -22.67 3.41
CA ILE A 39 25.01 -22.76 4.76
C ILE A 39 23.48 -22.66 4.69
N ILE A 40 22.96 -21.74 3.87
CA ILE A 40 21.51 -21.57 3.69
C ILE A 40 20.90 -22.84 3.09
N LEU A 41 21.55 -23.45 2.10
CA LEU A 41 21.09 -24.70 1.50
C LEU A 41 21.07 -25.84 2.52
N GLN A 42 22.07 -25.95 3.39
CA GLN A 42 22.09 -26.96 4.45
C GLN A 42 20.93 -26.77 5.43
N GLU A 43 20.61 -25.53 5.81
CA GLU A 43 19.50 -25.24 6.72
C GLU A 43 18.14 -25.57 6.09
N LEU A 44 17.94 -25.23 4.82
CA LEU A 44 16.70 -25.49 4.09
C LEU A 44 16.47 -26.98 3.79
N ILE A 45 17.52 -27.80 3.79
CA ILE A 45 17.45 -29.23 3.43
C ILE A 45 17.38 -30.14 4.66
N VAL A 46 18.07 -29.79 5.75
CA VAL A 46 18.38 -30.76 6.82
C VAL A 46 17.60 -30.53 8.12
N GLU A 47 17.04 -29.34 8.38
CA GLU A 47 16.27 -29.01 9.61
C GLU A 47 16.92 -29.53 10.93
N GLU A 48 18.25 -29.59 10.99
CA GLU A 48 18.99 -30.05 12.17
C GLU A 48 19.44 -28.87 13.05
N GLU A 49 19.40 -29.03 14.38
CA GLU A 49 19.87 -28.00 15.34
C GLU A 49 21.31 -27.55 15.07
N VAL A 50 22.16 -28.45 14.56
CA VAL A 50 23.57 -28.17 14.24
C VAL A 50 23.70 -27.20 13.06
N SER A 51 22.78 -27.27 12.10
CA SER A 51 22.76 -26.38 10.93
C SER A 51 22.42 -24.94 11.35
N LYS A 52 21.41 -24.81 12.23
CA LYS A 52 20.99 -23.52 12.78
C LYS A 52 22.09 -22.85 13.61
N GLU A 53 22.80 -23.62 14.43
CA GLU A 53 23.92 -23.11 15.23
C GLU A 53 25.05 -22.58 14.34
N ASN A 54 25.34 -23.25 13.21
CA ASN A 54 26.33 -22.77 12.25
C ASN A 54 25.89 -21.45 11.62
N ALA A 55 24.63 -21.32 11.18
CA ALA A 55 24.09 -20.07 10.63
C ALA A 55 24.20 -18.90 11.62
N VAL A 56 23.85 -19.13 12.89
CA VAL A 56 23.94 -18.13 13.96
C VAL A 56 25.39 -17.67 14.17
N LYS A 57 26.34 -18.61 14.21
CA LYS A 57 27.77 -18.29 14.36
C LYS A 57 28.31 -17.51 13.17
N THR A 58 27.95 -17.92 11.96
CA THR A 58 28.35 -17.23 10.72
C THR A 58 27.86 -15.79 10.70
N LEU A 59 26.57 -15.53 10.97
CA LEU A 59 26.05 -14.16 10.99
C LEU A 59 26.66 -13.32 12.11
N ASN A 60 26.90 -13.88 13.30
CA ASN A 60 27.57 -13.17 14.39
C ASN A 60 29.03 -12.80 14.06
N GLN A 61 29.77 -13.70 13.40
CA GLN A 61 31.11 -13.39 12.94
C GLN A 61 31.11 -12.30 11.88
N LEU A 62 30.19 -12.36 10.91
CA LEU A 62 30.01 -11.30 9.93
C LEU A 62 29.70 -9.96 10.58
N LEU A 63 28.77 -9.94 11.53
CA LEU A 63 28.43 -8.75 12.30
C LEU A 63 29.64 -8.19 13.04
N THR A 64 30.43 -9.05 13.68
CA THR A 64 31.66 -8.66 14.39
C THR A 64 32.68 -8.06 13.43
N PHE A 65 32.85 -8.69 12.26
CA PHE A 65 33.76 -8.23 11.22
C PHE A 65 33.40 -6.84 10.70
N ILE A 66 32.15 -6.62 10.26
CA ILE A 66 31.70 -5.30 9.75
C ILE A 66 31.60 -4.22 10.86
N SER A 67 31.55 -4.65 12.12
CA SER A 67 31.57 -3.75 13.28
C SER A 67 32.98 -3.38 13.70
N SER A 68 34.01 -4.03 13.15
CA SER A 68 35.40 -3.75 13.50
C SER A 68 35.79 -2.33 13.10
N PRO A 69 36.33 -1.50 14.03
CA PRO A 69 36.72 -0.12 13.74
C PRO A 69 37.95 -0.03 12.83
N SER A 70 38.72 -1.11 12.69
CA SER A 70 39.91 -1.18 11.83
C SER A 70 39.60 -1.63 10.40
N LEU A 71 38.34 -1.98 10.10
CA LEU A 71 37.97 -2.46 8.77
C LEU A 71 37.95 -1.30 7.77
N ASN A 72 38.53 -1.53 6.59
CA ASN A 72 38.56 -0.55 5.52
C ASN A 72 37.14 -0.27 4.99
N GLN A 73 36.78 1.01 4.88
CA GLN A 73 35.48 1.45 4.36
C GLN A 73 35.19 0.90 2.96
N VAL A 74 36.19 0.75 2.10
CA VAL A 74 36.01 0.16 0.75
C VAL A 74 35.45 -1.26 0.83
N VAL A 75 35.92 -2.04 1.82
CA VAL A 75 35.43 -3.41 2.05
C VAL A 75 34.01 -3.37 2.60
N VAL A 76 33.71 -2.46 3.53
CA VAL A 76 32.36 -2.27 4.08
C VAL A 76 31.37 -1.86 2.99
N ASP A 77 31.75 -0.92 2.12
CA ASP A 77 30.93 -0.47 1.00
C ASP A 77 30.69 -1.60 0.00
N ALA A 78 31.71 -2.39 -0.34
CA ALA A 78 31.54 -3.55 -1.22
C ALA A 78 30.61 -4.61 -0.62
N LEU A 79 30.76 -4.90 0.68
CA LEU A 79 29.88 -5.80 1.42
C LEU A 79 28.45 -5.29 1.49
N SER A 80 28.23 -3.97 1.47
CA SER A 80 26.89 -3.37 1.50
C SER A 80 26.02 -3.74 0.29
N PHE A 81 26.63 -4.10 -0.85
CA PHE A 81 25.91 -4.57 -2.05
C PHE A 81 25.51 -6.05 -1.99
N VAL A 82 26.15 -6.82 -1.11
CA VAL A 82 26.03 -8.28 -1.04
C VAL A 82 25.26 -8.73 0.21
N LEU A 83 25.69 -8.25 1.38
CA LEU A 83 25.17 -8.72 2.67
C LEU A 83 23.66 -8.54 2.84
N PRO A 84 23.01 -7.44 2.42
CA PRO A 84 21.56 -7.33 2.56
C PRO A 84 20.78 -8.45 1.84
N LYS A 85 21.27 -8.90 0.68
CA LYS A 85 20.68 -10.00 -0.09
C LYS A 85 20.83 -11.34 0.63
N LEU A 86 22.01 -11.58 1.20
CA LEU A 86 22.31 -12.81 1.93
C LEU A 86 21.56 -12.87 3.27
N VAL A 87 21.61 -11.78 4.04
CA VAL A 87 20.92 -11.66 5.34
C VAL A 87 19.42 -11.89 5.18
N PHE A 88 18.80 -11.34 4.13
CA PHE A 88 17.37 -11.51 3.88
C PHE A 88 16.96 -12.99 3.83
N ARG A 89 17.79 -13.87 3.28
CA ARG A 89 17.53 -15.32 3.20
C ARG A 89 17.49 -16.02 4.57
N PHE A 90 18.10 -15.42 5.61
CA PHE A 90 18.08 -15.96 6.97
C PHE A 90 16.92 -15.43 7.83
N LEU A 91 16.26 -14.34 7.42
CA LEU A 91 15.26 -13.66 8.26
C LEU A 91 14.00 -14.50 8.52
N GLY A 92 13.65 -15.41 7.61
CA GLY A 92 12.51 -16.32 7.77
C GLY A 92 12.85 -17.66 8.45
N VAL A 93 14.09 -17.88 8.91
CA VAL A 93 14.52 -19.18 9.45
C VAL A 93 14.27 -19.27 10.95
N SER A 94 14.67 -18.25 11.72
CA SER A 94 14.43 -18.23 13.17
C SER A 94 14.50 -16.82 13.75
N LYS A 95 13.87 -16.63 14.92
CA LYS A 95 13.88 -15.36 15.66
C LYS A 95 15.30 -14.87 16.02
N GLU A 96 16.24 -15.77 16.28
CA GLU A 96 17.61 -15.41 16.61
C GLU A 96 18.36 -14.87 15.38
N LEU A 97 18.26 -15.58 14.24
CA LEU A 97 18.83 -15.13 12.97
C LEU A 97 18.21 -13.83 12.49
N PHE A 98 16.90 -13.65 12.71
CA PHE A 98 16.19 -12.40 12.46
C PHE A 98 16.83 -11.22 13.20
N GLN A 99 17.07 -11.36 14.51
CA GLN A 99 17.67 -10.30 15.33
C GLN A 99 19.12 -9.98 14.93
N ILE A 100 19.92 -10.99 14.58
CA ILE A 100 21.28 -10.77 14.10
C ILE A 100 21.24 -10.07 12.73
N GLY A 101 20.33 -10.49 11.85
CA GLY A 101 20.13 -9.87 10.54
C GLY A 101 19.73 -8.39 10.64
N GLU A 102 18.80 -8.05 11.53
CA GLU A 102 18.46 -6.64 11.83
C GLU A 102 19.68 -5.82 12.25
N ARG A 103 20.53 -6.37 13.13
CA ARG A 103 21.76 -5.69 13.58
C ARG A 103 22.77 -5.50 12.46
N ILE A 104 22.89 -6.46 11.53
CA ILE A 104 23.75 -6.33 10.35
C ILE A 104 23.23 -5.20 9.45
N LEU A 105 21.92 -5.18 9.15
CA LEU A 105 21.31 -4.12 8.35
C LEU A 105 21.52 -2.75 9.01
N ASP A 106 21.27 -2.63 10.30
CA ASP A 106 21.47 -1.39 11.05
C ASP A 106 22.91 -0.90 11.01
N ARG A 107 23.88 -1.82 11.12
CA ARG A 107 25.29 -1.48 10.99
C ARG A 107 25.58 -0.90 9.60
N LEU A 108 25.17 -1.59 8.53
CA LEU A 108 25.38 -1.13 7.15
C LEU A 108 24.74 0.22 6.88
N ILE A 109 23.50 0.44 7.35
CA ILE A 109 22.80 1.73 7.20
C ILE A 109 23.57 2.87 7.89
N SER A 110 24.20 2.59 9.03
CA SER A 110 24.94 3.59 9.80
C SER A 110 26.32 3.93 9.21
N THR A 111 26.90 3.05 8.39
CA THR A 111 28.28 3.18 7.90
C THR A 111 28.39 3.39 6.40
N CYS A 112 27.39 3.01 5.61
CA CYS A 112 27.43 3.05 4.15
C CYS A 112 26.68 4.26 3.59
N SER A 113 26.90 4.52 2.31
CA SER A 113 26.17 5.53 1.53
C SER A 113 24.65 5.27 1.57
N PRO A 114 23.81 6.22 2.05
CA PRO A 114 22.36 6.05 2.08
C PRO A 114 21.74 5.81 0.70
N ARG A 115 22.35 6.38 -0.35
CA ARG A 115 21.90 6.17 -1.73
C ARG A 115 22.10 4.72 -2.16
N ASP A 116 23.26 4.15 -1.89
CA ASP A 116 23.58 2.80 -2.32
C ASP A 116 22.76 1.79 -1.51
N MET A 117 22.60 2.03 -0.21
CA MET A 117 21.71 1.24 0.65
C MET A 117 20.25 1.28 0.17
N LEU A 118 19.75 2.43 -0.27
CA LEU A 118 18.40 2.53 -0.86
C LEU A 118 18.28 1.60 -2.06
N THR A 119 19.22 1.71 -3.00
CA THR A 119 19.22 0.89 -4.23
C THR A 119 19.27 -0.60 -3.91
N VAL A 120 20.17 -1.02 -3.02
CA VAL A 120 20.33 -2.44 -2.65
C VAL A 120 19.08 -2.97 -1.94
N ILE A 121 18.52 -2.24 -0.98
CA ILE A 121 17.29 -2.66 -0.28
C ILE A 121 16.13 -2.76 -1.27
N CYS A 122 15.96 -1.79 -2.17
CA CYS A 122 14.94 -1.86 -3.21
C CYS A 122 15.15 -3.05 -4.15
N GLU A 123 16.39 -3.36 -4.52
CA GLU A 123 16.71 -4.55 -5.32
C GLU A 123 16.28 -5.85 -4.61
N VAL A 124 16.63 -5.99 -3.32
CA VAL A 124 16.20 -7.14 -2.50
C VAL A 124 14.68 -7.25 -2.51
N LEU A 125 13.97 -6.14 -2.29
CA LEU A 125 12.51 -6.08 -2.34
C LEU A 125 11.94 -6.43 -3.72
N TYR A 126 12.63 -6.15 -4.83
CA TYR A 126 12.18 -6.58 -6.16
C TYR A 126 12.40 -8.07 -6.42
N THR A 127 13.47 -8.66 -5.86
CA THR A 127 13.81 -10.08 -6.00
C THR A 127 13.01 -11.03 -5.11
N HIS A 128 12.02 -10.51 -4.36
CA HIS A 128 11.20 -11.30 -3.43
C HIS A 128 10.49 -12.53 -4.03
N LYS A 129 10.29 -12.56 -5.37
CA LYS A 129 9.69 -13.71 -6.06
C LYS A 129 10.57 -14.95 -5.93
N GLY A 130 10.23 -15.79 -4.95
CA GLY A 130 10.82 -17.12 -4.74
C GLY A 130 11.72 -17.27 -3.50
N MET A 131 11.93 -16.22 -2.69
CA MET A 131 12.91 -16.27 -1.58
C MET A 131 12.34 -16.44 -0.17
N CYS A 132 11.14 -15.94 0.13
CA CYS A 132 10.51 -16.15 1.44
C CYS A 132 9.00 -15.89 1.37
N LYS A 133 8.20 -16.77 1.98
CA LYS A 133 6.72 -16.65 2.01
C LYS A 133 6.20 -15.92 3.24
N GLU A 134 7.03 -15.76 4.27
CA GLU A 134 6.57 -15.21 5.55
C GLU A 134 6.63 -13.67 5.55
N PRO A 135 5.51 -12.97 5.84
CA PRO A 135 5.46 -11.50 5.86
C PRO A 135 6.53 -10.88 6.79
N ALA A 136 6.77 -11.50 7.95
CA ALA A 136 7.72 -11.05 8.95
C ALA A 136 9.14 -10.87 8.40
N SER A 137 9.56 -11.68 7.41
CA SER A 137 10.89 -11.60 6.81
C SER A 137 11.18 -10.23 6.16
N PHE A 138 10.15 -9.51 5.72
CA PHE A 138 10.28 -8.18 5.09
C PHE A 138 10.33 -7.03 6.10
N THR A 139 9.92 -7.26 7.36
CA THR A 139 9.86 -6.25 8.42
C THR A 139 11.21 -5.54 8.63
N PRO A 140 12.37 -6.23 8.71
CA PRO A 140 13.68 -5.60 8.81
C PRO A 140 14.02 -4.71 7.62
N LEU A 141 13.65 -5.11 6.39
CA LEU A 141 13.92 -4.33 5.19
C LEU A 141 13.10 -3.04 5.15
N PHE A 142 11.83 -3.08 5.58
CA PHE A 142 11.00 -1.88 5.67
C PHE A 142 11.51 -0.92 6.75
N ALA A 143 11.91 -1.46 7.91
CA ALA A 143 12.54 -0.68 8.97
C ALA A 143 13.87 -0.05 8.51
N ALA A 144 14.68 -0.81 7.78
CA ALA A 144 15.92 -0.34 7.18
C ALA A 144 15.67 0.79 6.18
N LEU A 145 14.70 0.61 5.27
CA LEU A 145 14.34 1.62 4.28
C LEU A 145 13.85 2.92 4.95
N SER A 146 13.03 2.81 5.99
CA SER A 146 12.56 3.96 6.80
C SER A 146 13.74 4.78 7.36
N LYS A 147 14.79 4.13 7.87
CA LYS A 147 16.01 4.81 8.34
C LYS A 147 16.80 5.43 7.18
N VAL A 148 16.98 4.68 6.09
CA VAL A 148 17.73 5.15 4.90
C VAL A 148 17.11 6.41 4.31
N LEU A 149 15.77 6.47 4.19
CA LEU A 149 15.08 7.64 3.65
C LEU A 149 15.37 8.92 4.44
N ILE A 150 15.44 8.84 5.77
CA ILE A 150 15.76 9.98 6.64
C ILE A 150 17.21 10.44 6.42
N SER A 151 18.12 9.49 6.18
CA SER A 151 19.56 9.74 5.98
C SER A 151 19.91 10.32 4.59
N LEU A 152 18.97 10.34 3.64
CA LEU A 152 19.20 10.94 2.33
C LEU A 152 19.47 12.45 2.43
N GLN A 153 20.47 12.92 1.69
CA GLN A 153 20.87 14.34 1.72
C GLN A 153 20.36 15.16 0.54
N ARG A 154 20.10 14.53 -0.61
CA ARG A 154 19.73 15.19 -1.88
C ARG A 154 18.79 14.29 -2.67
N ARG A 155 18.12 14.86 -3.68
CA ARG A 155 17.26 14.13 -4.63
C ARG A 155 16.18 13.27 -3.93
N HIS A 156 15.65 13.80 -2.83
CA HIS A 156 14.68 13.08 -1.99
C HIS A 156 13.46 12.62 -2.79
N PHE A 157 12.98 13.47 -3.71
CA PHE A 157 11.81 13.14 -4.53
C PHE A 157 12.07 11.93 -5.41
N GLU A 158 13.19 11.93 -6.14
CA GLU A 158 13.56 10.85 -7.05
C GLU A 158 13.74 9.52 -6.30
N HIS A 159 14.47 9.56 -5.17
CA HIS A 159 14.71 8.38 -4.35
C HIS A 159 13.42 7.81 -3.71
N ILE A 160 12.55 8.67 -3.18
CA ILE A 160 11.26 8.22 -2.62
C ILE A 160 10.36 7.67 -3.73
N LYS A 161 10.31 8.34 -4.88
CA LYS A 161 9.53 7.90 -6.05
C LYS A 161 9.97 6.51 -6.53
N GLU A 162 11.26 6.20 -6.49
CA GLU A 162 11.81 4.90 -6.88
C GLU A 162 11.57 3.80 -5.83
N ALA A 163 11.63 4.16 -4.54
CA ALA A 163 11.53 3.19 -3.45
C ALA A 163 10.10 2.70 -3.17
N LEU A 164 9.10 3.58 -3.25
CA LEU A 164 7.72 3.25 -2.90
C LEU A 164 7.12 2.09 -3.73
N PRO A 165 7.33 2.02 -5.06
CA PRO A 165 6.90 0.87 -5.86
C PRO A 165 7.42 -0.49 -5.35
N ALA A 166 8.67 -0.56 -4.87
CA ALA A 166 9.24 -1.80 -4.35
C ALA A 166 8.49 -2.28 -3.10
N VAL A 167 8.23 -1.35 -2.17
CA VAL A 167 7.45 -1.59 -0.93
C VAL A 167 6.02 -2.05 -1.25
N LEU A 168 5.35 -1.34 -2.16
CA LEU A 168 3.96 -1.62 -2.52
C LEU A 168 3.80 -2.96 -3.25
N LYS A 169 4.76 -3.34 -4.11
CA LYS A 169 4.74 -4.65 -4.76
C LYS A 169 4.85 -5.80 -3.77
N VAL A 170 5.71 -5.68 -2.76
CA VAL A 170 5.81 -6.68 -1.67
C VAL A 170 4.50 -6.75 -0.89
N LEU A 171 3.95 -5.61 -0.46
CA LEU A 171 2.69 -5.60 0.29
C LEU A 171 1.51 -6.21 -0.51
N GLN A 172 1.47 -5.99 -1.82
CA GLN A 172 0.46 -6.57 -2.71
C GLN A 172 0.66 -8.07 -2.90
N ALA A 173 1.90 -8.52 -3.13
CA ALA A 173 2.23 -9.93 -3.29
C ALA A 173 1.88 -10.72 -2.02
N VAL A 174 2.35 -10.24 -0.86
CA VAL A 174 2.05 -10.84 0.43
C VAL A 174 0.54 -10.83 0.70
N SER A 175 -0.14 -9.70 0.46
CA SER A 175 -1.61 -9.61 0.61
C SER A 175 -2.38 -10.63 -0.21
N SER A 176 -1.87 -11.04 -1.37
CA SER A 176 -2.56 -11.99 -2.24
C SER A 176 -2.40 -13.45 -1.81
N GLU A 177 -1.42 -13.74 -0.96
CA GLU A 177 -1.08 -15.06 -0.45
C GLU A 177 -1.48 -15.25 1.03
N LEU A 178 -2.18 -14.29 1.62
CA LEU A 178 -2.57 -14.34 3.04
C LEU A 178 -3.52 -15.50 3.34
N ASP A 179 -3.25 -16.14 4.45
CA ASP A 179 -4.11 -17.09 5.16
C ASP A 179 -4.36 -16.60 6.60
N ASP A 180 -5.09 -17.39 7.39
CA ASP A 180 -5.43 -17.01 8.77
C ASP A 180 -4.20 -16.99 9.71
N GLU A 181 -3.14 -17.77 9.42
CA GLU A 181 -1.94 -17.87 10.25
C GLU A 181 -1.00 -16.68 10.05
N THR A 182 -1.03 -16.04 8.88
CA THR A 182 -0.12 -14.96 8.50
C THR A 182 -0.66 -13.55 8.75
N GLN A 183 -1.88 -13.41 9.30
CA GLN A 183 -2.52 -12.10 9.49
C GLN A 183 -1.78 -11.17 10.46
N ASP A 184 -1.34 -11.68 11.61
CA ASP A 184 -0.62 -10.88 12.62
C ASP A 184 0.74 -10.41 12.06
N SER A 185 1.44 -11.31 11.38
CA SER A 185 2.71 -11.03 10.68
C SER A 185 2.56 -9.98 9.58
N TYR A 186 1.43 -10.01 8.86
CA TYR A 186 1.10 -8.97 7.88
C TYR A 186 0.77 -7.62 8.52
N GLN A 187 0.11 -7.62 9.68
CA GLN A 187 -0.15 -6.40 10.43
C GLN A 187 1.17 -5.72 10.84
N ASP A 188 2.12 -6.47 11.38
CA ASP A 188 3.45 -5.96 11.71
C ASP A 188 4.16 -5.35 10.49
N LEU A 189 4.01 -5.99 9.32
CA LEU A 189 4.57 -5.48 8.06
C LEU A 189 3.91 -4.16 7.63
N ILE A 190 2.59 -4.03 7.79
CA ILE A 190 1.87 -2.77 7.55
C ILE A 190 2.31 -1.68 8.54
N ASP A 191 2.53 -2.02 9.81
CA ASP A 191 3.04 -1.06 10.80
C ASP A 191 4.44 -0.56 10.42
N ARG A 192 5.30 -1.41 9.86
CA ARG A 192 6.59 -0.96 9.26
C ARG A 192 6.40 -0.10 8.02
N ALA A 193 5.40 -0.38 7.18
CA ALA A 193 5.05 0.46 6.05
C ALA A 193 4.57 1.86 6.50
N ILE A 194 3.84 1.95 7.62
CA ILE A 194 3.51 3.23 8.26
C ILE A 194 4.78 3.92 8.77
N GLY A 195 5.76 3.18 9.29
CA GLY A 195 7.10 3.69 9.60
C GLY A 195 7.76 4.41 8.42
N ILE A 196 7.63 3.87 7.20
CA ILE A 196 8.12 4.53 5.97
C ILE A 196 7.35 5.84 5.71
N ALA A 197 6.03 5.86 5.89
CA ALA A 197 5.23 7.07 5.76
C ALA A 197 5.67 8.17 6.74
N ASN A 198 5.97 7.81 8.01
CA ASN A 198 6.53 8.73 9.00
C ASN A 198 7.88 9.30 8.56
N SER A 199 8.79 8.45 8.06
CA SER A 199 10.08 8.90 7.51
C SER A 199 9.93 9.88 6.36
N ILE A 200 9.02 9.59 5.43
CA ILE A 200 8.74 10.48 4.29
C ILE A 200 8.17 11.82 4.76
N GLN A 201 7.29 11.81 5.77
CA GLN A 201 6.76 13.03 6.37
C GLN A 201 7.89 13.86 7.00
N GLU A 202 8.80 13.24 7.75
CA GLU A 202 9.94 13.90 8.38
C GLU A 202 10.87 14.53 7.33
N VAL A 203 11.18 13.79 6.26
CA VAL A 203 11.96 14.31 5.12
C VAL A 203 11.24 15.49 4.47
N CYS A 204 9.94 15.36 4.21
CA CYS A 204 9.14 16.41 3.58
C CYS A 204 9.09 17.70 4.41
N GLN A 205 9.04 17.60 5.74
CA GLN A 205 9.02 18.76 6.63
C GLN A 205 10.28 19.62 6.51
N LYS A 206 11.43 19.00 6.21
CA LYS A 206 12.73 19.67 6.02
C LYS A 206 12.89 20.34 4.65
N LEU A 207 11.94 20.13 3.74
CA LEU A 207 12.00 20.64 2.36
C LEU A 207 11.05 21.82 2.12
N GLU A 208 11.34 22.56 1.06
CA GLU A 208 10.58 23.74 0.62
C GLU A 208 10.25 23.69 -0.88
N GLY A 209 9.33 24.56 -1.30
CA GLY A 209 8.97 24.75 -2.71
C GLY A 209 8.45 23.48 -3.40
N ARG A 210 8.83 23.30 -4.67
CA ARG A 210 8.30 22.24 -5.55
C ARG A 210 8.55 20.83 -5.01
N GLN A 211 9.77 20.56 -4.52
CA GLN A 211 10.11 19.22 -4.01
C GLN A 211 9.25 18.83 -2.81
N LYS A 212 8.97 19.78 -1.90
CA LYS A 212 8.04 19.57 -0.78
C LYS A 212 6.66 19.15 -1.27
N THR A 213 6.10 19.90 -2.22
CA THR A 213 4.78 19.62 -2.79
C THR A 213 4.73 18.24 -3.46
N GLN A 214 5.76 17.89 -4.22
CA GLN A 214 5.84 16.59 -4.88
C GLN A 214 5.94 15.42 -3.88
N ILE A 215 6.82 15.51 -2.87
CA ILE A 215 6.94 14.46 -1.85
C ILE A 215 5.66 14.34 -1.01
N ARG A 216 5.03 15.46 -0.68
CA ARG A 216 3.73 15.47 -0.01
C ARG A 216 2.65 14.76 -0.82
N ALA A 217 2.62 14.99 -2.13
CA ALA A 217 1.69 14.31 -3.04
C ALA A 217 1.98 12.80 -3.13
N LEU A 218 3.27 12.40 -3.22
CA LEU A 218 3.68 10.98 -3.18
C LEU A 218 3.25 10.30 -1.87
N LEU A 219 3.46 10.97 -0.73
CA LEU A 219 3.04 10.48 0.58
C LEU A 219 1.53 10.27 0.63
N GLY A 220 0.75 11.21 0.08
CA GLY A 220 -0.69 11.08 -0.05
C GLY A 220 -1.10 9.81 -0.80
N LEU A 221 -0.52 9.55 -1.99
CA LEU A 221 -0.80 8.32 -2.74
C LEU A 221 -0.43 7.06 -1.96
N TYR A 222 0.75 7.08 -1.31
CA TYR A 222 1.24 5.95 -0.53
C TYR A 222 0.30 5.62 0.63
N VAL A 223 -0.11 6.62 1.42
CA VAL A 223 -1.05 6.46 2.53
C VAL A 223 -2.39 5.92 2.06
N LEU A 224 -2.94 6.43 0.95
CA LEU A 224 -4.21 5.94 0.40
C LEU A 224 -4.08 4.48 -0.07
N GLN A 225 -2.98 4.11 -0.71
CA GLN A 225 -2.70 2.74 -1.10
C GLN A 225 -2.60 1.81 0.14
N LEU A 226 -1.95 2.24 1.21
CA LEU A 226 -1.89 1.50 2.49
C LEU A 226 -3.28 1.35 3.13
N MET A 227 -4.09 2.41 3.14
CA MET A 227 -5.47 2.35 3.64
C MET A 227 -6.30 1.30 2.90
N ALA A 228 -6.15 1.21 1.58
CA ALA A 228 -6.83 0.20 0.77
C ALA A 228 -6.38 -1.22 1.12
N LEU A 229 -5.06 -1.47 1.13
CA LEU A 229 -4.46 -2.77 1.41
C LEU A 229 -4.82 -3.28 2.81
N ALA A 230 -4.62 -2.44 3.82
CA ALA A 230 -4.97 -2.76 5.19
C ALA A 230 -6.47 -3.08 5.33
N SER A 231 -7.34 -2.33 4.63
CA SER A 231 -8.80 -2.54 4.66
C SER A 231 -9.26 -3.84 4.00
N SER A 232 -8.55 -4.34 2.98
CA SER A 232 -8.88 -5.61 2.34
C SER A 232 -8.56 -6.84 3.19
N THR A 233 -7.53 -6.78 4.03
CA THR A 233 -6.95 -7.99 4.63
C THR A 233 -7.29 -8.18 6.12
N LEU A 234 -7.40 -7.11 6.90
CA LEU A 234 -7.34 -7.20 8.37
C LEU A 234 -8.70 -7.10 9.11
N GLY A 235 -9.74 -7.90 8.81
CA GLY A 235 -10.99 -7.98 9.63
C GLY A 235 -11.59 -6.68 10.25
N ASN A 236 -12.16 -6.76 11.46
CA ASN A 236 -12.77 -5.66 12.23
C ASN A 236 -11.80 -4.92 13.20
N VAL A 237 -10.53 -5.33 13.27
CA VAL A 237 -9.50 -4.86 14.26
C VAL A 237 -8.80 -3.56 13.80
N LYS A 238 -9.37 -2.83 12.85
CA LYS A 238 -8.65 -1.83 12.03
C LYS A 238 -8.69 -0.39 12.52
N VAL A 239 -9.49 -0.06 13.53
CA VAL A 239 -9.68 1.34 13.93
C VAL A 239 -8.38 2.03 14.35
N PRO A 240 -7.50 1.42 15.18
CA PRO A 240 -6.22 2.04 15.55
C PRO A 240 -5.32 2.30 14.35
N LEU A 241 -5.25 1.35 13.42
CA LEU A 241 -4.45 1.44 12.21
C LEU A 241 -4.96 2.55 11.27
N MET A 242 -6.27 2.59 11.04
CA MET A 242 -6.89 3.63 10.23
C MET A 242 -6.73 5.01 10.88
N LEU A 243 -6.81 5.09 12.20
CA LEU A 243 -6.55 6.32 12.95
C LEU A 243 -5.12 6.81 12.72
N GLN A 244 -4.12 5.92 12.72
CA GLN A 244 -2.74 6.30 12.41
C GLN A 244 -2.60 6.81 10.97
N LEU A 245 -3.13 6.07 9.99
CA LEU A 245 -3.08 6.46 8.57
C LEU A 245 -3.81 7.78 8.31
N SER A 246 -4.93 8.03 8.99
CA SER A 246 -5.71 9.25 8.82
C SER A 246 -4.98 10.52 9.25
N LYS A 247 -4.03 10.43 10.21
CA LYS A 247 -3.20 11.58 10.64
C LYS A 247 -2.34 12.17 9.52
N PHE A 248 -2.05 11.40 8.47
CA PHE A 248 -1.28 11.90 7.33
C PHE A 248 -2.11 12.72 6.35
N LEU A 249 -3.44 12.53 6.29
CA LEU A 249 -4.31 13.20 5.33
C LEU A 249 -4.21 14.74 5.39
N PRO A 250 -4.32 15.41 6.56
CA PRO A 250 -4.19 16.86 6.63
C PRO A 250 -2.79 17.32 6.23
N PHE A 251 -1.74 16.58 6.60
CA PHE A 251 -0.37 16.89 6.15
C PHE A 251 -0.23 16.79 4.63
N CYS A 252 -0.95 15.87 3.99
CA CYS A 252 -0.97 15.67 2.55
C CYS A 252 -1.90 16.63 1.79
N ASN A 253 -2.57 17.57 2.48
CA ASN A 253 -3.62 18.42 1.94
C ASN A 253 -4.78 17.64 1.30
N LEU A 254 -5.14 16.50 1.90
CA LEU A 254 -6.25 15.66 1.44
C LEU A 254 -7.47 15.89 2.31
N SER A 255 -8.63 16.12 1.68
CA SER A 255 -9.90 16.37 2.32
C SER A 255 -10.86 15.21 2.07
N TYR A 256 -11.81 14.94 2.97
CA TYR A 256 -12.80 13.89 2.72
C TYR A 256 -13.72 14.23 1.54
N LEU A 257 -14.03 15.51 1.33
CA LEU A 257 -14.80 15.92 0.16
C LEU A 257 -14.02 15.64 -1.13
N GLY A 258 -12.76 16.04 -1.21
CA GLY A 258 -11.94 15.87 -2.42
C GLY A 258 -11.50 14.42 -2.67
N LEU A 259 -11.27 13.63 -1.62
CA LEU A 259 -11.07 12.18 -1.73
C LEU A 259 -12.34 11.46 -2.18
N GLY A 260 -13.50 11.87 -1.64
CA GLY A 260 -14.80 11.31 -1.98
C GLY A 260 -15.20 11.57 -3.43
N THR A 261 -14.95 12.77 -3.95
CA THR A 261 -15.24 13.15 -5.36
C THR A 261 -14.12 12.78 -6.33
N GLY A 262 -12.92 12.49 -5.82
CA GLY A 262 -11.72 12.21 -6.60
C GLY A 262 -10.91 13.44 -7.00
N SER A 263 -11.35 14.67 -6.69
CA SER A 263 -10.64 15.89 -7.09
C SER A 263 -9.23 16.00 -6.51
N ASP A 264 -9.02 15.51 -5.28
CA ASP A 264 -7.70 15.55 -4.64
C ASP A 264 -6.72 14.61 -5.35
N LEU A 265 -7.21 13.47 -5.86
CA LEU A 265 -6.39 12.54 -6.64
C LEU A 265 -5.98 13.15 -7.98
N GLU A 266 -6.92 13.80 -8.69
CA GLU A 266 -6.61 14.49 -9.95
C GLU A 266 -5.58 15.60 -9.73
N ALA A 267 -5.69 16.37 -8.64
CA ALA A 267 -4.70 17.39 -8.29
C ALA A 267 -3.30 16.78 -8.02
N ILE A 268 -3.23 15.66 -7.31
CA ILE A 268 -1.97 14.93 -7.07
C ILE A 268 -1.36 14.44 -8.39
N ILE A 269 -2.17 13.87 -9.29
CA ILE A 269 -1.71 13.36 -10.59
C ILE A 269 -1.06 14.50 -11.39
N VAL A 270 -1.70 15.68 -11.41
CA VAL A 270 -1.16 16.88 -12.05
C VAL A 270 0.18 17.31 -11.44
N ILE A 271 0.32 17.26 -10.12
CA ILE A 271 1.57 17.63 -9.41
C ILE A 271 2.73 16.69 -9.76
N LEU A 272 2.46 15.39 -9.84
CA LEU A 272 3.49 14.35 -10.05
C LEU A 272 3.86 14.16 -11.53
N GLY A 273 2.97 14.56 -12.44
CA GLY A 273 3.08 14.30 -13.87
C GLY A 273 2.67 12.87 -14.21
N GLU A 274 1.97 12.70 -15.34
CA GLU A 274 1.50 11.40 -15.81
C GLU A 274 2.69 10.48 -16.17
N CYS A 275 2.89 9.42 -15.38
CA CYS A 275 3.82 8.33 -15.67
C CYS A 275 3.14 6.99 -15.39
N ASP A 276 2.64 6.35 -16.44
CA ASP A 276 1.83 5.12 -16.35
C ASP A 276 2.54 3.97 -15.63
N GLU A 277 3.85 3.78 -15.86
CA GLU A 277 4.61 2.70 -15.25
C GLU A 277 4.70 2.84 -13.71
N TYR A 278 4.90 4.08 -13.23
CA TYR A 278 4.93 4.39 -11.81
C TYR A 278 3.54 4.21 -11.16
N MET A 279 2.49 4.69 -11.82
CA MET A 279 1.12 4.65 -11.30
C MET A 279 0.55 3.23 -11.21
N SER A 280 1.11 2.26 -11.94
CA SER A 280 0.72 0.85 -11.85
C SER A 280 0.85 0.28 -10.43
N SER A 281 1.84 0.73 -9.66
CA SER A 281 2.06 0.30 -8.26
C SER A 281 1.04 0.91 -7.29
N PHE A 282 0.35 1.96 -7.72
CA PHE A 282 -0.70 2.70 -7.00
C PHE A 282 -2.11 2.31 -7.48
N SER A 283 -2.29 1.05 -7.88
CA SER A 283 -3.52 0.55 -8.49
C SER A 283 -4.78 0.69 -7.62
N LEU A 284 -4.62 0.84 -6.29
CA LEU A 284 -5.73 0.92 -5.34
C LEU A 284 -5.97 2.34 -4.81
N ILE A 285 -5.28 3.39 -5.28
CA ILE A 285 -5.43 4.75 -4.71
C ILE A 285 -6.86 5.28 -4.75
N LYS A 286 -7.62 4.98 -5.81
CA LYS A 286 -9.03 5.39 -5.92
C LYS A 286 -9.92 4.65 -4.92
N GLN A 287 -9.62 3.38 -4.67
CA GLN A 287 -10.26 2.59 -3.63
C GLN A 287 -9.89 3.12 -2.24
N GLY A 288 -8.62 3.40 -2.00
CA GLY A 288 -8.08 3.96 -0.75
C GLY A 288 -8.65 5.33 -0.40
N ALA A 289 -8.75 6.22 -1.38
CA ALA A 289 -9.37 7.55 -1.22
C ALA A 289 -10.78 7.44 -0.67
N PHE A 290 -11.62 6.61 -1.29
CA PHE A 290 -13.00 6.47 -0.83
C PHE A 290 -13.09 5.70 0.51
N ILE A 291 -12.23 4.70 0.71
CA ILE A 291 -12.12 3.97 1.99
C ILE A 291 -11.76 4.91 3.14
N ALA A 292 -10.90 5.91 2.92
CA ALA A 292 -10.56 6.91 3.94
C ALA A 292 -11.80 7.66 4.44
N VAL A 293 -12.67 8.07 3.51
CA VAL A 293 -13.94 8.76 3.83
C VAL A 293 -14.86 7.83 4.62
N VAL A 294 -14.98 6.57 4.18
CA VAL A 294 -15.83 5.57 4.84
C VAL A 294 -15.33 5.24 6.24
N TRP A 295 -14.02 5.15 6.48
CA TRP A 295 -13.49 4.93 7.83
C TRP A 295 -13.75 6.11 8.76
N GLY A 296 -13.68 7.33 8.26
CA GLY A 296 -14.18 8.49 8.99
C GLY A 296 -15.66 8.32 9.35
N PHE A 297 -16.47 7.86 8.39
CA PHE A 297 -17.91 7.64 8.61
C PHE A 297 -18.20 6.54 9.64
N ILE A 298 -17.36 5.50 9.68
CA ILE A 298 -17.43 4.41 10.67
C ILE A 298 -17.02 4.90 12.06
N SER A 299 -15.97 5.72 12.16
CA SER A 299 -15.41 6.18 13.43
C SER A 299 -15.11 7.67 13.43
N ASN A 300 -15.77 8.39 14.33
CA ASN A 300 -15.53 9.82 14.56
C ASN A 300 -14.08 10.12 15.01
N GLU A 301 -13.41 9.17 15.66
CA GLU A 301 -12.01 9.32 16.05
C GLU A 301 -11.09 9.33 14.83
N VAL A 302 -11.39 8.51 13.82
CA VAL A 302 -10.68 8.48 12.55
C VAL A 302 -10.92 9.78 11.77
N ALA A 303 -12.17 10.27 11.75
CA ALA A 303 -12.51 11.56 11.14
C ALA A 303 -11.76 12.73 11.79
N LYS A 304 -11.73 12.78 13.13
CA LYS A 304 -10.96 13.78 13.89
C LYS A 304 -9.46 13.69 13.61
N ALA A 305 -8.92 12.48 13.52
CA ALA A 305 -7.51 12.28 13.18
C ALA A 305 -7.15 12.81 11.78
N ALA A 306 -8.10 12.77 10.84
CA ALA A 306 -7.97 13.37 9.51
C ALA A 306 -8.21 14.88 9.47
N ASP A 307 -8.53 15.52 10.60
CA ASP A 307 -8.96 16.92 10.68
C ASP A 307 -10.20 17.20 9.80
N GLN A 308 -11.17 16.27 9.82
CA GLN A 308 -12.37 16.35 8.99
C GLN A 308 -13.65 16.33 9.82
N GLU A 309 -14.64 17.10 9.37
CA GLU A 309 -15.98 17.10 9.94
C GLU A 309 -16.99 16.50 8.95
N LEU A 310 -17.49 15.31 9.27
CA LEU A 310 -18.39 14.58 8.38
C LEU A 310 -19.74 15.26 8.17
N GLY A 311 -20.22 16.06 9.11
CA GLY A 311 -21.44 16.84 8.93
C GLY A 311 -21.31 17.75 7.71
N ILE A 312 -20.23 18.54 7.66
CA ILE A 312 -19.92 19.44 6.54
C ILE A 312 -19.77 18.67 5.23
N VAL A 313 -19.06 17.53 5.24
CA VAL A 313 -18.88 16.70 4.04
C VAL A 313 -20.22 16.19 3.52
N LYS A 314 -21.09 15.68 4.40
CA LYS A 314 -22.43 15.20 4.06
C LYS A 314 -23.28 16.34 3.50
N ASP A 315 -23.31 17.47 4.16
CA ASP A 315 -24.09 18.64 3.74
C ASP A 315 -23.66 19.10 2.34
N ASN A 316 -22.35 19.15 2.07
CA ASN A 316 -21.84 19.50 0.74
C ASN A 316 -22.26 18.49 -0.33
N LEU A 317 -22.20 17.19 -0.04
CA LEU A 317 -22.61 16.15 -0.98
C LEU A 317 -24.15 16.10 -1.17
N GLN A 318 -24.93 16.38 -0.14
CA GLN A 318 -26.39 16.42 -0.22
C GLN A 318 -26.89 17.66 -0.98
N ASN A 319 -26.21 18.80 -0.83
CA ASN A 319 -26.65 20.07 -1.40
C ASN A 319 -26.13 20.36 -2.82
N SER A 320 -25.18 19.58 -3.32
CA SER A 320 -24.65 19.73 -4.68
C SER A 320 -24.74 18.42 -5.46
N GLN A 321 -25.59 18.43 -6.49
CA GLN A 321 -25.86 17.27 -7.32
C GLN A 321 -24.63 16.81 -8.11
N THR A 322 -23.84 17.75 -8.65
CA THR A 322 -22.63 17.43 -9.40
C THR A 322 -21.56 16.77 -8.53
N THR A 323 -21.30 17.30 -7.33
CA THR A 323 -20.34 16.69 -6.39
C THR A 323 -20.84 15.33 -5.89
N ARG A 324 -22.15 15.18 -5.72
CA ARG A 324 -22.76 13.88 -5.41
C ARG A 324 -22.53 12.87 -6.52
N TRP A 325 -22.73 13.23 -7.79
CA TRP A 325 -22.46 12.33 -8.92
C TRP A 325 -21.00 11.90 -9.01
N GLN A 326 -20.07 12.82 -8.73
CA GLN A 326 -18.64 12.50 -8.63
C GLN A 326 -18.38 11.48 -7.52
N ALA A 327 -18.92 11.72 -6.33
CA ALA A 327 -18.81 10.79 -5.20
C ALA A 327 -19.42 9.42 -5.50
N VAL A 328 -20.59 9.39 -6.14
CA VAL A 328 -21.23 8.15 -6.61
C VAL A 328 -20.31 7.43 -7.61
N GLY A 329 -19.69 8.15 -8.53
CA GLY A 329 -18.74 7.62 -9.49
C GLY A 329 -17.53 6.95 -8.84
N MET A 330 -17.03 7.48 -7.73
CA MET A 330 -15.88 6.94 -6.99
C MET A 330 -16.19 5.62 -6.27
N LEU A 331 -17.44 5.40 -5.85
CA LEU A 331 -17.88 4.17 -5.18
C LEU A 331 -17.60 2.89 -5.97
N LYS A 332 -17.54 2.97 -7.31
CA LYS A 332 -17.28 1.81 -8.17
C LYS A 332 -15.98 1.10 -7.76
N HIS A 333 -14.94 1.85 -7.39
CA HIS A 333 -13.63 1.31 -7.03
C HIS A 333 -13.66 0.47 -5.75
N VAL A 334 -14.64 0.70 -4.88
CA VAL A 334 -14.84 -0.05 -3.64
C VAL A 334 -15.83 -1.19 -3.85
N LEU A 335 -17.00 -0.89 -4.43
CA LEU A 335 -18.08 -1.86 -4.56
C LEU A 335 -17.76 -2.99 -5.57
N SER A 336 -16.98 -2.71 -6.61
CA SER A 336 -16.55 -3.72 -7.59
C SER A 336 -15.38 -4.59 -7.10
N SER A 337 -14.72 -4.22 -6.01
CA SER A 337 -13.55 -4.94 -5.50
C SER A 337 -13.98 -6.27 -4.90
N ILE A 338 -13.39 -7.38 -5.38
CA ILE A 338 -13.69 -8.73 -4.89
C ILE A 338 -13.12 -8.94 -3.49
N ASN A 339 -11.94 -8.36 -3.23
CA ASN A 339 -11.14 -8.62 -2.03
C ASN A 339 -11.59 -7.81 -0.81
N LEU A 340 -12.59 -6.93 -0.95
CA LEU A 340 -13.09 -6.15 0.17
C LEU A 340 -14.13 -6.90 0.99
N PRO A 341 -14.04 -6.88 2.34
CA PRO A 341 -15.04 -7.48 3.20
C PRO A 341 -16.45 -6.92 2.98
N TRP A 342 -17.45 -7.79 3.08
CA TRP A 342 -18.86 -7.39 2.94
C TRP A 342 -19.30 -6.35 3.98
N GLN A 343 -18.74 -6.39 5.19
CA GLN A 343 -19.00 -5.39 6.24
C GLN A 343 -18.58 -3.99 5.80
N LEU A 344 -17.42 -3.86 5.16
CA LEU A 344 -16.98 -2.56 4.65
C LEU A 344 -17.86 -2.09 3.49
N LYS A 345 -18.26 -3.00 2.60
CA LYS A 345 -19.23 -2.69 1.54
C LYS A 345 -20.59 -2.27 2.10
N GLU A 346 -21.02 -2.82 3.23
CA GLU A 346 -22.23 -2.35 3.92
C GLU A 346 -22.10 -0.90 4.38
N HIS A 347 -20.99 -0.54 5.03
CA HIS A 347 -20.74 0.86 5.42
C HIS A 347 -20.67 1.82 4.23
N VAL A 348 -20.14 1.36 3.09
CA VAL A 348 -20.14 2.12 1.84
C VAL A 348 -21.57 2.36 1.34
N ILE A 349 -22.45 1.36 1.43
CA ILE A 349 -23.87 1.49 1.05
C ILE A 349 -24.61 2.40 2.03
N ASP A 350 -24.32 2.32 3.34
CA ASP A 350 -24.91 3.20 4.35
C ASP A 350 -24.48 4.66 4.13
N PHE A 351 -23.20 4.90 3.80
CA PHE A 351 -22.72 6.22 3.42
C PHE A 351 -23.40 6.73 2.14
N LEU A 352 -23.53 5.88 1.12
CA LEU A 352 -24.24 6.21 -0.11
C LEU A 352 -25.69 6.62 0.18
N LEU A 353 -26.43 5.86 0.99
CA LEU A 353 -27.80 6.23 1.38
C LEU A 353 -27.83 7.62 2.02
N CYS A 354 -26.92 7.88 2.96
CA CYS A 354 -26.82 9.16 3.66
C CYS A 354 -26.60 10.33 2.70
N ILE A 355 -25.69 10.25 1.73
CA ILE A 355 -25.45 11.37 0.79
C ILE A 355 -26.58 11.55 -0.24
N MET A 356 -27.42 10.53 -0.44
CA MET A 356 -28.54 10.57 -1.38
C MET A 356 -29.84 11.11 -0.75
N GLU A 357 -29.91 11.27 0.58
CA GLU A 357 -31.06 11.82 1.30
C GLU A 357 -31.29 13.33 1.10
N GLY A 358 -30.39 14.02 0.39
CA GLY A 358 -30.50 15.45 0.09
C GLY A 358 -31.71 15.82 -0.80
N ASP A 359 -32.11 17.09 -0.79
CA ASP A 359 -33.29 17.59 -1.51
C ASP A 359 -33.12 17.48 -3.04
N ILE A 360 -33.67 16.42 -3.63
CA ILE A 360 -33.73 16.19 -5.09
C ILE A 360 -34.68 17.20 -5.79
N TYR A 361 -35.53 17.91 -5.04
CA TYR A 361 -36.74 18.54 -5.58
C TYR A 361 -36.83 20.07 -5.54
N GLN A 362 -35.93 20.83 -4.89
CA GLN A 362 -36.17 22.28 -4.68
C GLN A 362 -35.32 23.26 -5.49
N LYS A 363 -34.35 22.84 -6.30
CA LYS A 363 -33.58 23.76 -7.18
C LYS A 363 -33.73 23.45 -8.66
N SER A 364 -34.97 23.30 -9.12
CA SER A 364 -35.32 23.23 -10.55
C SER A 364 -35.39 24.62 -11.22
N SER A 365 -34.45 25.51 -10.92
CA SER A 365 -34.26 26.75 -11.69
C SER A 365 -32.87 27.37 -11.47
N ASN A 366 -31.91 27.00 -12.33
CA ASN A 366 -30.93 27.91 -12.98
C ASN A 366 -29.55 27.30 -13.32
N GLU A 367 -29.24 26.06 -12.95
CA GLU A 367 -28.02 25.41 -13.44
C GLU A 367 -28.40 24.08 -14.07
N HIS A 368 -28.50 24.06 -15.40
CA HIS A 368 -28.47 22.82 -16.16
C HIS A 368 -27.06 22.23 -16.04
N SER A 369 -26.76 21.58 -14.90
CA SER A 369 -25.49 20.87 -14.73
C SER A 369 -25.40 19.77 -15.79
N ASP A 370 -24.43 19.85 -16.69
CA ASP A 370 -24.26 18.89 -17.76
C ASP A 370 -23.84 17.53 -17.21
N CYS A 371 -24.82 16.63 -17.07
CA CYS A 371 -24.60 15.27 -16.59
C CYS A 371 -23.78 14.41 -17.58
N SER A 372 -23.62 14.84 -18.83
CA SER A 372 -23.01 14.04 -19.91
C SER A 372 -21.61 13.54 -19.55
N ILE A 373 -20.81 14.38 -18.90
CA ILE A 373 -19.42 14.10 -18.48
C ILE A 373 -19.36 12.94 -17.48
N TYR A 374 -20.41 12.75 -16.68
CA TYR A 374 -20.44 11.76 -15.59
C TYR A 374 -21.09 10.43 -15.98
N VAL A 375 -21.78 10.35 -17.14
CA VAL A 375 -22.60 9.19 -17.54
C VAL A 375 -21.82 7.87 -17.45
N SER A 376 -20.59 7.83 -17.98
CA SER A 376 -19.76 6.61 -17.95
C SER A 376 -19.38 6.17 -16.52
N SER A 377 -19.04 7.14 -15.67
CA SER A 377 -18.68 6.87 -14.27
C SER A 377 -19.89 6.41 -13.47
N LEU A 378 -21.04 7.07 -13.64
CA LEU A 378 -22.31 6.72 -13.02
C LEU A 378 -22.80 5.35 -13.47
N TYR A 379 -22.68 5.02 -14.76
CA TYR A 379 -22.99 3.70 -15.29
C TYR A 379 -22.15 2.60 -14.60
N SER A 380 -20.85 2.82 -14.49
CA SER A 380 -19.93 1.87 -13.84
C SER A 380 -20.22 1.71 -12.34
N ALA A 381 -20.53 2.81 -11.65
CA ALA A 381 -20.95 2.79 -10.25
C ALA A 381 -22.26 2.01 -10.06
N MET A 382 -23.24 2.21 -10.95
CA MET A 382 -24.48 1.44 -10.94
C MET A 382 -24.23 -0.05 -11.14
N LYS A 383 -23.34 -0.44 -12.06
CA LYS A 383 -22.95 -1.85 -12.22
C LYS A 383 -22.31 -2.41 -10.96
N ALA A 384 -21.46 -1.65 -10.28
CA ALA A 384 -20.87 -2.08 -9.01
C ALA A 384 -21.94 -2.23 -7.90
N ILE A 385 -22.93 -1.34 -7.84
CA ILE A 385 -24.09 -1.46 -6.94
C ILE A 385 -24.94 -2.69 -7.27
N GLU A 386 -25.21 -2.95 -8.56
CA GLU A 386 -25.90 -4.16 -9.03
C GLU A 386 -25.15 -5.44 -8.61
N MET A 387 -23.82 -5.46 -8.70
CA MET A 387 -23.01 -6.59 -8.24
C MET A 387 -23.20 -6.85 -6.73
N VAL A 388 -23.17 -5.81 -5.90
CA VAL A 388 -23.43 -5.96 -4.46
C VAL A 388 -24.85 -6.45 -4.21
N LEU A 389 -25.85 -5.95 -4.95
CA LEU A 389 -27.24 -6.40 -4.84
C LEU A 389 -27.41 -7.90 -5.17
N ILE A 390 -26.68 -8.40 -6.15
CA ILE A 390 -26.77 -9.80 -6.61
C ILE A 390 -26.02 -10.74 -5.66
N TYR A 391 -24.79 -10.38 -5.27
CA TYR A 391 -23.86 -11.28 -4.61
C TYR A 391 -23.76 -11.12 -3.09
N ALA A 392 -24.34 -10.06 -2.50
CA ALA A 392 -24.27 -9.86 -1.06
C ALA A 392 -24.87 -11.07 -0.30
N PRO A 393 -24.22 -11.54 0.78
CA PRO A 393 -24.58 -12.79 1.45
C PRO A 393 -25.92 -12.65 2.20
N ASN A 394 -26.16 -11.50 2.82
CA ASN A 394 -27.35 -11.28 3.66
C ASN A 394 -28.44 -10.47 2.92
N ALA A 395 -29.70 -10.75 3.25
CA ALA A 395 -30.86 -10.09 2.61
C ALA A 395 -31.01 -8.61 2.98
N VAL A 396 -30.52 -8.22 4.16
CA VAL A 396 -30.62 -6.84 4.66
C VAL A 396 -29.79 -5.90 3.80
N LEU A 397 -28.52 -6.26 3.55
CA LEU A 397 -27.62 -5.55 2.66
C LEU A 397 -28.21 -5.48 1.25
N ARG A 398 -28.70 -6.59 0.69
CA ARG A 398 -29.39 -6.57 -0.63
C ARG A 398 -30.56 -5.57 -0.65
N LYS A 399 -31.38 -5.49 0.41
CA LYS A 399 -32.49 -4.54 0.50
C LYS A 399 -32.01 -3.08 0.58
N LYS A 400 -30.99 -2.80 1.40
CA LYS A 400 -30.34 -1.48 1.50
C LYS A 400 -29.74 -1.06 0.15
N THR A 401 -28.99 -1.94 -0.49
CA THR A 401 -28.37 -1.71 -1.80
C THR A 401 -29.43 -1.45 -2.88
N PHE A 402 -30.56 -2.16 -2.86
CA PHE A 402 -31.66 -1.88 -3.78
C PHE A 402 -32.28 -0.49 -3.53
N ALA A 403 -32.42 -0.07 -2.28
CA ALA A 403 -32.87 1.28 -1.96
C ALA A 403 -31.90 2.34 -2.49
N ALA A 404 -30.60 2.15 -2.25
CA ALA A 404 -29.55 3.04 -2.74
C ALA A 404 -29.56 3.15 -4.28
N LEU A 405 -29.68 2.02 -4.98
CA LEU A 405 -29.76 1.99 -6.44
C LEU A 405 -30.93 2.83 -6.97
N LYS A 406 -32.10 2.74 -6.33
CA LYS A 406 -33.28 3.55 -6.72
C LYS A 406 -33.03 5.05 -6.52
N MET A 407 -32.38 5.44 -5.43
CA MET A 407 -32.09 6.84 -5.15
C MET A 407 -31.08 7.39 -6.16
N VAL A 408 -30.00 6.65 -6.45
CA VAL A 408 -29.01 7.04 -7.48
C VAL A 408 -29.69 7.21 -8.83
N LEU A 409 -30.53 6.25 -9.24
CA LEU A 409 -31.30 6.37 -10.47
C LEU A 409 -32.21 7.60 -10.48
N ALA A 410 -32.88 7.90 -9.36
CA ALA A 410 -33.79 9.03 -9.25
C ALA A 410 -33.08 10.39 -9.33
N ASP A 411 -31.79 10.45 -8.97
CA ASP A 411 -30.97 11.67 -9.00
C ASP A 411 -30.38 11.96 -10.39
N ILE A 412 -30.31 10.97 -11.30
CA ILE A 412 -29.80 11.17 -12.67
C ILE A 412 -30.89 11.77 -13.57
N PRO A 413 -30.64 12.79 -14.40
CA PRO A 413 -31.66 13.39 -15.28
C PRO A 413 -32.25 12.38 -16.26
N SER A 414 -33.52 12.57 -16.63
CA SER A 414 -34.34 11.57 -17.35
C SER A 414 -33.71 11.02 -18.64
N HIS A 415 -33.06 11.86 -19.44
CA HIS A 415 -32.42 11.44 -20.70
C HIS A 415 -31.24 10.50 -20.43
N GLN A 416 -30.27 10.94 -19.62
CA GLN A 416 -29.09 10.16 -19.27
C GLN A 416 -29.47 8.89 -18.49
N ARG A 417 -30.51 8.96 -17.65
CA ARG A 417 -31.06 7.81 -16.93
C ARG A 417 -31.58 6.75 -17.90
N PHE A 418 -32.27 7.17 -18.97
CA PHE A 418 -32.74 6.25 -20.00
C PHE A 418 -31.57 5.58 -20.74
N ASP A 419 -30.54 6.34 -21.11
CA ASP A 419 -29.36 5.82 -21.79
C ASP A 419 -28.62 4.78 -20.93
N ILE A 420 -28.43 5.08 -19.65
CA ILE A 420 -27.82 4.19 -18.66
C ILE A 420 -28.64 2.90 -18.49
N LEU A 421 -29.96 3.01 -18.34
CA LEU A 421 -30.83 1.84 -18.21
C LEU A 421 -30.83 0.98 -19.47
N LYS A 422 -30.87 1.61 -20.66
CA LYS A 422 -30.78 0.92 -21.95
C LYS A 422 -29.46 0.14 -22.06
N ALA A 423 -28.34 0.79 -21.75
CA ALA A 423 -27.02 0.16 -21.73
C ALA A 423 -26.96 -1.01 -20.74
N SER A 424 -27.55 -0.86 -19.54
CA SER A 424 -27.60 -1.92 -18.53
C SER A 424 -28.39 -3.14 -18.99
N ILE A 425 -29.49 -2.95 -19.72
CA ILE A 425 -30.35 -4.05 -20.24
C ILE A 425 -29.64 -4.81 -21.36
N THR A 426 -28.95 -4.08 -22.26
CA THR A 426 -28.23 -4.68 -23.39
C THR A 426 -27.01 -5.47 -22.96
N THR A 427 -26.41 -5.14 -21.81
CA THR A 427 -25.17 -5.76 -21.31
C THR A 427 -25.37 -6.78 -20.19
N ASN A 428 -26.52 -6.81 -19.50
CA ASN A 428 -26.78 -7.80 -18.44
C ASN A 428 -27.27 -9.14 -19.00
N ASN A 429 -26.58 -10.22 -18.59
CA ASN A 429 -26.99 -11.61 -18.83
C ASN A 429 -27.94 -12.18 -17.75
N CYS A 430 -28.36 -11.39 -16.76
CA CYS A 430 -29.22 -11.86 -15.67
C CYS A 430 -30.73 -11.66 -16.00
N PRO A 431 -31.55 -12.72 -16.11
CA PRO A 431 -32.95 -12.63 -16.58
C PRO A 431 -33.89 -11.87 -15.62
N SER A 432 -33.66 -11.95 -14.31
CA SER A 432 -34.56 -11.44 -13.27
C SER A 432 -34.60 -9.90 -13.16
N MET A 433 -33.53 -9.21 -13.59
CA MET A 433 -33.49 -7.74 -13.62
C MET A 433 -34.15 -7.15 -14.87
N LYS A 434 -34.14 -7.88 -16.00
CA LYS A 434 -34.87 -7.49 -17.22
C LYS A 434 -36.37 -7.40 -16.96
N GLN A 435 -36.92 -8.32 -16.15
CA GLN A 435 -38.33 -8.33 -15.76
C GLN A 435 -38.72 -7.16 -14.84
N LYS A 436 -37.94 -6.85 -13.81
CA LYS A 436 -38.27 -5.78 -12.84
C LYS A 436 -38.17 -4.37 -13.43
N VAL A 437 -37.31 -4.13 -14.42
CA VAL A 437 -37.23 -2.82 -15.11
C VAL A 437 -38.37 -2.66 -16.12
N GLN A 438 -38.79 -3.73 -16.80
CA GLN A 438 -39.97 -3.72 -17.66
C GLN A 438 -41.26 -3.47 -16.89
N GLU A 439 -41.38 -3.97 -15.65
CA GLU A 439 -42.53 -3.68 -14.77
C GLU A 439 -42.59 -2.21 -14.34
N ASN A 440 -41.44 -1.56 -14.12
CA ASN A 440 -41.39 -0.12 -13.80
C ASN A 440 -41.64 0.78 -15.01
N GLN A 441 -41.38 0.32 -16.24
CA GLN A 441 -41.73 1.04 -17.47
C GLN A 441 -43.22 0.94 -17.83
N LYS A 442 -43.93 -0.10 -17.37
CA LYS A 442 -45.38 -0.27 -17.57
C LYS A 442 -46.26 0.50 -16.57
N LYS A 443 -45.66 1.24 -15.63
CA LYS A 443 -46.35 2.05 -14.61
C LYS A 443 -46.21 3.57 -14.79
N LYS A 444 -45.72 4.01 -15.96
CA LYS A 444 -45.99 5.34 -16.52
C LYS A 444 -46.90 5.16 -17.71
#